data_AF-A0A3B8LQ61-F1
#
_entry.id   AF-A0A3B8LQ61-F1
#
_cell.length_a   1.000
_cell.length_b   1.000
_cell.length_c   1.000
_cell.angle_alpha   90.00
_cell.angle_beta   90.00
_cell.angle_gamma   90.00
#
_symmetry.space_group_name_H-M   'P 1'
#
loop_
_entity.id
_entity.type
_entity.pdbx_description
1 polymer ?
#
loop_
_entity_poly.entity_id
_entity_poly.type
_entity_poly.pdbx_seq_one_letter_code
_entity_poly.pdbx_strand_id
1 'polypeptide(L)'
;MDTGTFEVHNNVPGQDPVLLPVVGEGVDTDAQRDVFKQRNKPLVDILFVVDDSGSMSGDQQKLASNFKTFITWASNLNVDFHIGVISTDVTTCSGHPCRSGRPPGCLHGSIKYITPSTPNLNAVFQTNAIVGTSGSAVEKGLEAAYKALSPPMTTDPKCNLGFYRPDASLSMVFISDENDQSPNPIHFYVNFFRSLKGSRNADLIRASGIGPSKITNGTCSGSCRYFEVSKQMKGIYQEIRSTNWKQTMTNIASASFGYRSQFFLSRKAAAASLSVKVNGVVVIEDPRNGWQYDPVTNSISFSKGQLPPPGATIQVAYKAVCLP
;
A
#
# COMPACT_ATOMS: atom_id res chain seq x y z
N MET A 1 15.06 -7.19 -32.89
CA MET A 1 15.29 -7.01 -31.45
C MET A 1 16.43 -6.02 -31.34
N ASP A 2 16.09 -4.79 -30.99
CA ASP A 2 17.04 -3.70 -30.80
C ASP A 2 17.45 -3.71 -29.33
N THR A 3 18.73 -3.55 -29.07
CA THR A 3 19.24 -3.45 -27.70
C THR A 3 19.91 -2.10 -27.51
N GLY A 4 19.68 -1.51 -26.34
CA GLY A 4 20.32 -0.26 -25.92
C GLY A 4 20.63 -0.32 -24.44
N THR A 5 21.43 0.62 -23.94
CA THR A 5 21.72 0.73 -22.52
C THR A 5 21.46 2.16 -22.09
N PHE A 6 20.56 2.36 -21.13
CA PHE A 6 20.48 3.65 -20.43
C PHE A 6 21.55 3.68 -19.35
N GLU A 7 22.40 4.70 -19.40
CA GLU A 7 23.34 4.98 -18.33
C GLU A 7 22.71 6.00 -17.37
N VAL A 8 22.47 5.59 -16.13
CA VAL A 8 21.97 6.46 -15.08
C VAL A 8 23.15 6.91 -14.23
N HIS A 9 23.53 8.18 -14.40
CA HIS A 9 24.55 8.82 -13.59
C HIS A 9 23.96 9.30 -12.27
N ASN A 10 24.71 9.13 -11.19
CA ASN A 10 24.43 9.72 -9.89
C ASN A 10 25.52 10.75 -9.55
N ASN A 11 25.25 11.64 -8.59
CA ASN A 11 26.17 12.70 -8.18
C ASN A 11 27.06 12.32 -6.98
N VAL A 12 27.17 11.03 -6.65
CA VAL A 12 28.04 10.53 -5.57
C VAL A 12 29.44 10.29 -6.14
N PRO A 13 30.49 10.97 -5.61
CA PRO A 13 31.85 10.78 -6.10
C PRO A 13 32.32 9.33 -6.00
N GLY A 14 32.84 8.79 -7.11
CA GLY A 14 33.41 7.44 -7.17
C GLY A 14 32.39 6.30 -7.35
N GLN A 15 31.10 6.61 -7.53
CA GLN A 15 30.09 5.60 -7.81
C GLN A 15 29.86 5.46 -9.32
N ASP A 16 30.03 4.24 -9.85
CA ASP A 16 29.83 3.94 -11.26
C ASP A 16 28.37 4.18 -11.71
N PRO A 17 28.14 4.55 -12.99
CA PRO A 17 26.80 4.64 -13.55
C PRO A 17 26.06 3.31 -13.49
N VAL A 18 24.76 3.37 -13.22
CA VAL A 18 23.91 2.17 -13.32
C VAL A 18 23.55 1.95 -14.77
N LEU A 19 23.95 0.80 -15.33
CA LEU A 19 23.63 0.39 -16.68
C LEU A 19 22.30 -0.36 -16.70
N LEU A 20 21.31 0.17 -17.40
CA LEU A 20 20.01 -0.45 -17.61
C LEU A 20 19.92 -0.97 -19.05
N PRO A 21 20.13 -2.27 -19.29
CA PRO A 21 19.92 -2.84 -20.61
C PRO A 21 18.43 -2.74 -20.97
N VAL A 22 18.16 -2.18 -22.14
CA VAL A 22 16.85 -2.09 -22.76
C VAL A 22 16.83 -3.02 -23.95
N VAL A 23 15.76 -3.77 -24.08
CA VAL A 23 15.46 -4.58 -25.26
C VAL A 23 14.16 -4.05 -25.85
N GLY A 24 14.21 -3.63 -27.11
CA GLY A 24 13.04 -3.38 -27.94
C GLY A 24 12.84 -4.55 -28.91
N GLU A 25 11.65 -5.12 -28.97
CA GLU A 25 11.30 -6.10 -29.99
C GLU A 25 10.27 -5.48 -30.94
N GLY A 26 10.67 -5.27 -32.19
CA GLY A 26 9.73 -4.93 -33.26
C GLY A 26 8.88 -6.15 -33.59
N VAL A 27 7.56 -5.99 -33.51
CA VAL A 27 6.57 -7.03 -33.84
C VAL A 27 5.78 -6.57 -35.06
N ASP A 28 5.72 -7.41 -36.08
CA ASP A 28 4.98 -7.19 -37.35
C ASP A 28 3.48 -7.54 -37.24
N THR A 29 3.05 -8.01 -36.06
CA THR A 29 1.68 -8.41 -35.78
C THR A 29 1.02 -7.53 -34.72
N ASP A 30 -0.29 -7.30 -34.91
CA ASP A 30 -1.17 -6.73 -33.90
C ASP A 30 -1.58 -7.79 -32.87
N ALA A 31 -1.44 -9.09 -33.15
CA ALA A 31 -1.77 -10.15 -32.20
C ALA A 31 -0.81 -10.14 -31.00
N GLN A 32 -1.36 -9.91 -29.83
CA GLN A 32 -0.61 -9.86 -28.57
C GLN A 32 -1.19 -10.86 -27.58
N ARG A 33 -0.30 -11.46 -26.79
CA ARG A 33 -0.68 -12.38 -25.71
C ARG A 33 0.16 -12.12 -24.48
N ASP A 34 -0.49 -11.62 -23.43
CA ASP A 34 0.14 -11.44 -22.12
C ASP A 34 -0.22 -12.58 -21.18
N VAL A 35 0.74 -13.01 -20.38
CA VAL A 35 0.57 -14.06 -19.38
C VAL A 35 0.98 -13.54 -18.02
N PHE A 36 0.04 -13.58 -17.07
CA PHE A 36 0.27 -13.22 -15.68
C PHE A 36 0.11 -14.43 -14.78
N LYS A 37 0.78 -14.39 -13.63
CA LYS A 37 0.65 -15.38 -12.55
C LYS A 37 0.10 -14.71 -11.31
N GLN A 38 -1.02 -15.22 -10.79
CA GLN A 38 -1.43 -14.92 -9.43
C GLN A 38 -0.48 -15.65 -8.48
N ARG A 39 -0.07 -14.98 -7.39
CA ARG A 39 0.80 -15.61 -6.40
C ARG A 39 0.06 -16.71 -5.64
N ASN A 40 0.79 -17.72 -5.17
CA ASN A 40 0.23 -18.79 -4.32
C ASN A 40 -0.22 -18.28 -2.95
N LYS A 41 0.38 -17.17 -2.49
CA LYS A 41 0.01 -16.44 -1.30
C LYS A 41 0.10 -14.93 -1.56
N PRO A 42 -0.77 -14.10 -0.99
CA PRO A 42 -0.63 -12.65 -1.09
C PRO A 42 0.68 -12.22 -0.41
N LEU A 43 1.35 -11.22 -0.98
CA LEU A 43 2.55 -10.59 -0.41
C LEU A 43 2.19 -9.15 -0.07
N VAL A 44 2.24 -8.77 1.20
CA VAL A 44 1.68 -7.49 1.68
C VAL A 44 2.56 -6.84 2.75
N ASP A 45 2.87 -5.57 2.59
CA ASP A 45 3.48 -4.74 3.63
C ASP A 45 2.40 -3.83 4.20
N ILE A 46 2.31 -3.73 5.52
CA ILE A 46 1.32 -2.91 6.21
C ILE A 46 2.04 -1.95 7.14
N LEU A 47 1.81 -0.66 6.95
CA LEU A 47 2.34 0.40 7.78
C LEU A 47 1.20 1.01 8.59
N PHE A 48 1.17 0.76 9.89
CA PHE A 48 0.31 1.47 10.82
C PHE A 48 0.97 2.78 11.22
N VAL A 49 0.24 3.88 11.08
CA VAL A 49 0.66 5.22 11.47
C VAL A 49 -0.28 5.65 12.59
N VAL A 50 0.22 5.62 13.82
CA VAL A 50 -0.59 5.72 15.03
C VAL A 50 -0.28 7.03 15.71
N ASP A 51 -1.31 7.81 16.01
CA ASP A 51 -1.15 9.03 16.77
C ASP A 51 -0.68 8.77 18.22
N ASP A 52 0.34 9.50 18.64
CA ASP A 52 0.98 9.48 19.95
C ASP A 52 0.66 10.72 20.81
N SER A 53 -0.43 11.42 20.49
CA SER A 53 -1.02 12.48 21.30
C SER A 53 -1.60 11.97 22.64
N GLY A 54 -1.89 12.90 23.55
CA GLY A 54 -2.37 12.62 24.92
C GLY A 54 -3.71 11.87 24.97
N SER A 55 -4.60 12.14 24.02
CA SER A 55 -5.96 11.58 23.95
C SER A 55 -5.99 10.14 23.43
N MET A 56 -4.95 9.71 22.72
CA MET A 56 -4.93 8.43 22.00
C MET A 56 -4.74 7.18 22.85
N SER A 57 -4.50 7.30 24.16
CA SER A 57 -4.24 6.12 25.03
C SER A 57 -5.31 5.02 24.88
N GLY A 58 -6.59 5.41 24.93
CA GLY A 58 -7.70 4.49 24.81
C GLY A 58 -7.82 3.88 23.41
N ASP A 59 -7.56 4.65 22.36
CA ASP A 59 -7.65 4.20 20.97
C ASP A 59 -6.46 3.31 20.56
N GLN A 60 -5.26 3.57 21.10
CA GLN A 60 -4.11 2.67 20.98
C GLN A 60 -4.41 1.29 21.61
N GLN A 61 -5.08 1.25 22.77
CA GLN A 61 -5.53 -0.01 23.38
C GLN A 61 -6.60 -0.72 22.56
N LYS A 62 -7.54 0.02 21.95
CA LYS A 62 -8.53 -0.56 21.02
C LYS A 62 -7.84 -1.15 19.79
N LEU A 63 -6.86 -0.48 19.21
CA LEU A 63 -6.07 -1.00 18.09
C LEU A 63 -5.34 -2.30 18.49
N ALA A 64 -4.61 -2.27 19.61
CA ALA A 64 -3.84 -3.40 20.13
C ALA A 64 -4.74 -4.62 20.44
N SER A 65 -5.91 -4.41 21.05
CA SER A 65 -6.85 -5.49 21.38
C SER A 65 -7.55 -6.08 20.16
N ASN A 66 -7.78 -5.30 19.11
CA ASN A 66 -8.45 -5.77 17.89
C ASN A 66 -7.48 -6.40 16.85
N PHE A 67 -6.16 -6.34 17.08
CA PHE A 67 -5.17 -6.90 16.16
C PHE A 67 -5.36 -8.39 15.89
N LYS A 68 -5.78 -9.17 16.90
CA LYS A 68 -6.04 -10.61 16.71
C LYS A 68 -7.07 -10.88 15.61
N THR A 69 -8.11 -10.04 15.52
CA THR A 69 -9.12 -10.13 14.45
C THR A 69 -8.51 -9.80 13.09
N PHE A 70 -7.66 -8.77 13.04
CA PHE A 70 -6.96 -8.36 11.83
C PHE A 70 -6.03 -9.47 11.29
N ILE A 71 -5.19 -10.04 12.15
CA ILE A 71 -4.18 -11.01 11.72
C ILE A 71 -4.74 -12.40 11.38
N THR A 72 -5.91 -12.75 11.92
CA THR A 72 -6.58 -14.03 11.59
C THR A 72 -6.86 -14.15 10.08
N TRP A 73 -7.13 -13.03 9.40
CA TRP A 73 -7.25 -13.00 7.93
C TRP A 73 -5.94 -13.39 7.24
N ALA A 74 -4.82 -12.87 7.73
CA ALA A 74 -3.51 -13.18 7.17
C ALA A 74 -3.16 -14.66 7.33
N SER A 75 -3.47 -15.25 8.49
CA SER A 75 -3.27 -16.68 8.74
C SER A 75 -4.14 -17.54 7.84
N ASN A 76 -5.43 -17.21 7.68
CA ASN A 76 -6.37 -17.99 6.84
C ASN A 76 -5.99 -17.98 5.36
N LEU A 77 -5.42 -16.87 4.88
CA LEU A 77 -4.98 -16.71 3.49
C LEU A 77 -3.50 -17.09 3.28
N ASN A 78 -2.83 -17.61 4.31
CA ASN A 78 -1.40 -17.94 4.32
C ASN A 78 -0.52 -16.79 3.77
N VAL A 79 -0.87 -15.55 4.14
CA VAL A 79 -0.28 -14.33 3.60
C VAL A 79 1.16 -14.19 4.09
N ASP A 80 2.02 -13.76 3.17
CA ASP A 80 3.37 -13.32 3.49
C ASP A 80 3.38 -11.81 3.76
N PHE A 81 3.39 -11.44 5.05
CA PHE A 81 3.25 -10.04 5.46
C PHE A 81 4.47 -9.47 6.17
N HIS A 82 4.68 -8.17 6.01
CA HIS A 82 5.44 -7.34 6.94
C HIS A 82 4.47 -6.34 7.60
N ILE A 83 4.45 -6.23 8.92
CA ILE A 83 3.63 -5.25 9.65
C ILE A 83 4.53 -4.35 10.47
N GLY A 84 4.54 -3.06 10.15
CA GLY A 84 5.29 -2.03 10.84
C GLY A 84 4.35 -1.03 11.52
N VAL A 85 4.83 -0.39 12.59
CA VAL A 85 4.13 0.69 13.28
C VAL A 85 5.06 1.90 13.40
N ILE A 86 4.57 3.10 13.11
CA ILE A 86 5.23 4.39 13.37
C ILE A 86 4.27 5.32 14.11
N SER A 87 4.78 6.41 14.69
CA SER A 87 3.92 7.48 15.19
C SER A 87 3.68 8.60 14.17
N THR A 88 2.71 9.49 14.45
CA THR A 88 2.42 10.71 13.68
C THR A 88 3.43 11.84 13.97
N ASP A 89 4.25 11.71 15.01
CA ASP A 89 5.22 12.72 15.41
C ASP A 89 6.42 12.76 14.45
N VAL A 90 6.60 13.91 13.80
CA VAL A 90 7.75 14.20 12.95
C VAL A 90 8.59 15.36 13.47
N THR A 91 8.33 15.80 14.70
CA THR A 91 9.13 16.83 15.34
C THR A 91 10.55 16.31 15.56
N THR A 92 11.52 17.12 15.15
CA THR A 92 12.93 16.91 15.46
C THR A 92 13.32 17.94 16.52
N CYS A 93 13.95 17.48 17.58
CA CYS A 93 14.40 18.34 18.67
C CYS A 93 15.92 18.46 18.54
N SER A 94 16.41 19.63 18.12
CA SER A 94 17.84 19.97 18.10
C SER A 94 18.75 18.92 17.42
N GLY A 95 18.35 18.40 16.25
CA GLY A 95 19.13 17.40 15.51
C GLY A 95 19.03 15.97 16.07
N HIS A 96 18.19 15.75 17.07
CA HIS A 96 17.88 14.45 17.65
C HIS A 96 16.37 14.18 17.64
N PRO A 97 15.96 12.91 17.77
CA PRO A 97 14.57 12.58 18.04
C PRO A 97 13.97 13.32 19.25
N CYS A 98 12.74 13.83 19.11
CA CYS A 98 12.02 14.44 20.24
C CYS A 98 11.68 13.44 21.36
N ARG A 99 11.19 13.93 22.51
CA ARG A 99 10.96 13.31 23.85
C ARG A 99 10.82 11.77 23.96
N SER A 100 10.34 11.06 22.95
CA SER A 100 10.31 9.60 22.86
C SER A 100 11.62 8.94 22.39
N GLY A 101 12.62 9.72 21.93
CA GLY A 101 13.94 9.25 21.50
C GLY A 101 13.97 8.55 20.12
N ARG A 102 12.90 8.64 19.30
CA ARG A 102 12.83 7.94 17.99
C ARG A 102 12.85 8.86 16.76
N PRO A 103 13.69 8.59 15.74
CA PRO A 103 13.69 9.38 14.52
C PRO A 103 12.32 9.37 13.83
N PRO A 104 11.85 10.50 13.28
CA PRO A 104 10.60 10.57 12.51
C PRO A 104 10.50 9.51 11.42
N GLY A 105 9.41 8.74 11.42
CA GLY A 105 9.18 7.66 10.46
C GLY A 105 9.96 6.36 10.75
N CYS A 106 10.74 6.29 11.83
CA CYS A 106 11.42 5.06 12.25
C CYS A 106 10.42 4.08 12.89
N LEU A 107 10.45 2.82 12.48
CA LEU A 107 9.57 1.77 13.00
C LEU A 107 9.72 1.58 14.51
N HIS A 108 8.57 1.49 15.17
CA HIS A 108 8.42 1.28 16.61
C HIS A 108 8.75 -0.16 16.99
N GLY A 109 9.24 -0.32 18.22
CA GLY A 109 9.50 -1.63 18.82
C GLY A 109 10.96 -2.07 18.71
N SER A 110 11.29 -3.12 19.46
CA SER A 110 12.54 -3.85 19.33
C SER A 110 12.55 -4.72 18.06
N ILE A 111 11.39 -5.33 17.77
CA ILE A 111 11.12 -5.97 16.47
C ILE A 111 10.48 -4.91 15.58
N LYS A 112 11.25 -4.44 14.58
CA LYS A 112 10.86 -3.30 13.73
C LYS A 112 9.66 -3.57 12.85
N TYR A 113 9.58 -4.76 12.29
CA TYR A 113 8.41 -5.21 11.57
C TYR A 113 8.16 -6.68 11.83
N ILE A 114 6.88 -7.02 11.89
CA ILE A 114 6.38 -8.34 12.23
C ILE A 114 6.15 -9.13 10.95
N THR A 115 6.59 -10.37 10.97
CA THR A 115 6.44 -11.36 9.88
C THR A 115 5.63 -12.57 10.37
N PRO A 116 5.17 -13.47 9.48
CA PRO A 116 4.54 -14.72 9.88
C PRO A 116 5.41 -15.60 10.80
N SER A 117 6.74 -15.48 10.71
CA SER A 117 7.69 -16.21 11.54
C SER A 117 8.03 -15.53 12.87
N THR A 118 7.49 -14.34 13.13
CA THR A 118 7.75 -13.60 14.38
C THR A 118 7.11 -14.34 15.57
N PRO A 119 7.89 -14.75 16.58
CA PRO A 119 7.35 -15.39 17.78
C PRO A 119 6.39 -14.45 18.51
N ASN A 120 5.26 -14.99 18.99
CA ASN A 120 4.26 -14.22 19.74
C ASN A 120 3.83 -12.91 19.05
N LEU A 121 3.69 -12.93 17.72
CA LEU A 121 3.42 -11.74 16.90
C LEU A 121 2.26 -10.84 17.40
N ASN A 122 1.25 -11.42 18.07
CA ASN A 122 0.16 -10.65 18.66
C ASN A 122 0.66 -9.73 19.78
N ALA A 123 1.48 -10.27 20.70
CA ALA A 123 2.05 -9.50 21.80
C ALA A 123 3.07 -8.46 21.30
N VAL A 124 3.84 -8.82 20.25
CA VAL A 124 4.77 -7.88 19.59
C VAL A 124 4.00 -6.71 18.99
N PHE A 125 2.91 -6.97 18.25
CA PHE A 125 2.09 -5.90 17.69
C PHE A 125 1.44 -5.06 18.79
N GLN A 126 0.87 -5.70 19.81
CA GLN A 126 0.27 -5.00 20.94
C GLN A 126 1.26 -4.03 21.59
N THR A 127 2.52 -4.43 21.75
CA THR A 127 3.58 -3.56 22.24
C THR A 127 3.89 -2.44 21.24
N ASN A 128 4.05 -2.77 19.96
CA ASN A 128 4.41 -1.80 18.93
C ASN A 128 3.32 -0.75 18.67
N ALA A 129 2.06 -1.10 18.86
CA ALA A 129 0.90 -0.21 18.69
C ALA A 129 0.74 0.80 19.83
N ILE A 130 1.34 0.56 21.00
CA ILE A 130 1.40 1.54 22.09
C ILE A 130 2.59 2.46 21.84
N VAL A 131 2.38 3.45 20.96
CA VAL A 131 3.43 4.38 20.54
C VAL A 131 3.81 5.39 21.63
N GLY A 132 2.96 5.55 22.65
CA GLY A 132 3.07 6.54 23.72
C GLY A 132 2.05 7.65 23.56
N THR A 133 1.96 8.57 24.52
CA THR A 133 0.99 9.67 24.54
C THR A 133 1.65 11.03 24.81
N SER A 134 2.96 11.10 24.56
CA SER A 134 3.81 12.26 24.83
C SER A 134 4.31 12.94 23.55
N GLY A 135 3.70 12.58 22.41
CA GLY A 135 4.02 13.11 21.10
C GLY A 135 3.60 14.57 20.92
N SER A 136 3.90 15.10 19.75
CA SER A 136 3.55 16.47 19.37
C SER A 136 2.04 16.68 19.26
N ALA A 137 1.57 17.88 19.64
CA ALA A 137 0.20 18.34 19.34
C ALA A 137 0.01 18.74 17.85
N VAL A 138 1.05 18.63 17.03
CA VAL A 138 0.97 18.83 15.58
C VAL A 138 1.19 17.49 14.89
N GLU A 139 0.09 16.77 14.68
CA GLU A 139 0.10 15.42 14.13
C GLU A 139 0.31 15.43 12.62
N LYS A 140 1.35 14.75 12.14
CA LYS A 140 1.71 14.75 10.71
C LYS A 140 1.83 13.33 10.19
N GLY A 141 0.73 12.57 10.28
CA GLY A 141 0.70 11.17 9.86
C GLY A 141 1.10 10.96 8.41
N LEU A 142 0.67 11.81 7.48
CA LEU A 142 1.06 11.68 6.06
C LEU A 142 2.56 11.93 5.86
N GLU A 143 3.12 12.93 6.54
CA GLU A 143 4.56 13.20 6.53
C GLU A 143 5.36 12.08 7.19
N ALA A 144 4.88 11.51 8.29
CA ALA A 144 5.52 10.39 8.97
C ALA A 144 5.60 9.15 8.06
N ALA A 145 4.51 8.84 7.36
CA ALA A 145 4.48 7.76 6.37
C ALA A 145 5.43 8.02 5.19
N TYR A 146 5.48 9.25 4.69
CA TYR A 146 6.44 9.67 3.67
C TYR A 146 7.88 9.43 4.13
N LYS A 147 8.24 9.86 5.34
CA LYS A 147 9.58 9.63 5.92
C LYS A 147 9.88 8.15 6.13
N ALA A 148 8.92 7.37 6.61
CA ALA A 148 9.09 5.94 6.85
C ALA A 148 9.39 5.14 5.57
N LEU A 149 8.88 5.61 4.43
CA LEU A 149 8.98 4.95 3.12
C LEU A 149 10.04 5.61 2.21
N SER A 150 10.87 6.50 2.75
CA SER A 150 11.96 7.17 2.03
C SER A 150 13.30 7.02 2.76
N PRO A 151 14.44 7.14 2.04
CA PRO A 151 15.73 7.29 2.69
C PRO A 151 15.76 8.54 3.58
N PRO A 152 16.45 8.50 4.73
CA PRO A 152 17.34 7.43 5.17
C PRO A 152 16.63 6.27 5.88
N MET A 153 15.35 6.39 6.23
CA MET A 153 14.67 5.38 7.06
C MET A 153 14.64 4.00 6.40
N THR A 154 14.38 3.94 5.10
CA THR A 154 14.34 2.67 4.33
C THR A 154 15.70 2.01 4.15
N THR A 155 16.79 2.75 4.38
CA THR A 155 18.17 2.26 4.26
C THR A 155 18.85 2.03 5.61
N ASP A 156 18.25 2.50 6.71
CA ASP A 156 18.82 2.39 8.06
C ASP A 156 18.43 1.04 8.72
N PRO A 157 19.40 0.17 9.06
CA PRO A 157 19.14 -1.10 9.75
C PRO A 157 18.55 -0.95 11.15
N LYS A 158 18.67 0.22 11.77
CA LYS A 158 18.05 0.52 13.08
C LYS A 158 16.63 1.05 12.94
N CYS A 159 16.16 1.31 11.73
CA CYS A 159 14.82 1.77 11.44
C CYS A 159 14.08 0.82 10.49
N ASN A 160 14.04 1.11 9.19
CA ASN A 160 13.06 0.50 8.29
C ASN A 160 13.69 -0.33 7.18
N LEU A 161 15.00 -0.57 7.22
CA LEU A 161 15.65 -1.48 6.28
C LEU A 161 14.96 -2.85 6.29
N GLY A 162 14.61 -3.34 5.10
CA GLY A 162 13.95 -4.63 4.92
C GLY A 162 12.43 -4.64 5.11
N PHE A 163 11.82 -3.55 5.61
CA PHE A 163 10.37 -3.48 5.76
C PHE A 163 9.65 -3.44 4.41
N TYR A 164 10.02 -2.49 3.54
CA TYR A 164 9.36 -2.27 2.26
C TYR A 164 9.87 -3.24 1.19
N ARG A 165 8.97 -4.03 0.60
CA ARG A 165 9.26 -4.98 -0.49
C ARG A 165 8.64 -4.47 -1.78
N PRO A 166 9.42 -4.19 -2.85
CA PRO A 166 8.89 -3.65 -4.11
C PRO A 166 7.74 -4.48 -4.70
N ASP A 167 7.87 -5.79 -4.61
CA ASP A 167 6.94 -6.79 -5.13
C ASP A 167 5.66 -7.01 -4.32
N ALA A 168 5.67 -6.62 -3.04
CA ALA A 168 4.50 -6.70 -2.16
C ALA A 168 3.48 -5.63 -2.52
N SER A 169 2.21 -5.83 -2.21
CA SER A 169 1.30 -4.70 -2.05
C SER A 169 1.65 -3.93 -0.78
N LEU A 170 1.36 -2.62 -0.73
CA LEU A 170 1.57 -1.78 0.44
C LEU A 170 0.22 -1.23 0.93
N SER A 171 -0.11 -1.44 2.20
CA SER A 171 -1.30 -0.88 2.83
C SER A 171 -0.89 0.02 3.99
N MET A 172 -1.19 1.31 3.90
CA MET A 172 -1.01 2.25 5.00
C MET A 172 -2.32 2.35 5.78
N VAL A 173 -2.25 2.36 7.10
CA VAL A 173 -3.42 2.54 7.97
C VAL A 173 -3.11 3.68 8.93
N PHE A 174 -3.79 4.80 8.75
CA PHE A 174 -3.66 5.97 9.61
C PHE A 174 -4.69 5.90 10.74
N ILE A 175 -4.26 6.14 11.99
CA ILE A 175 -5.12 6.11 13.17
C ILE A 175 -4.82 7.36 14.01
N SER A 176 -5.80 8.25 14.13
CA SER A 176 -5.65 9.53 14.81
C SER A 176 -7.02 10.11 15.18
N ASP A 177 -7.09 10.80 16.33
CA ASP A 177 -8.27 11.58 16.74
C ASP A 177 -8.14 13.08 16.46
N GLU A 178 -7.12 13.49 15.71
CA GLU A 178 -6.97 14.83 15.13
C GLU A 178 -6.78 14.81 13.60
N ASN A 179 -6.89 16.01 13.01
CA ASN A 179 -6.69 16.15 11.56
C ASN A 179 -5.20 16.10 11.26
N ASP A 180 -4.82 15.47 10.14
CA ASP A 180 -3.44 15.54 9.64
C ASP A 180 -3.02 17.01 9.37
N GLN A 181 -1.92 17.44 9.98
CA GLN A 181 -1.33 18.76 9.85
C GLN A 181 -0.02 18.70 9.04
N SER A 182 0.13 17.69 8.18
CA SER A 182 1.31 17.53 7.34
C SER A 182 1.45 18.72 6.37
N PRO A 183 2.68 19.22 6.16
CA PRO A 183 2.90 20.53 5.53
C PRO A 183 2.56 20.56 4.04
N ASN A 184 2.69 19.43 3.34
CA ASN A 184 2.45 19.37 1.90
C ASN A 184 0.96 19.12 1.58
N PRO A 185 0.47 19.51 0.40
CA PRO A 185 -0.87 19.18 -0.04
C PRO A 185 -1.04 17.65 -0.24
N ILE A 186 -2.28 17.16 -0.18
CA ILE A 186 -2.59 15.72 -0.30
C ILE A 186 -2.01 15.11 -1.59
N HIS A 187 -2.07 15.83 -2.71
CA HIS A 187 -1.60 15.31 -3.99
C HIS A 187 -0.10 15.00 -3.98
N PHE A 188 0.70 15.72 -3.18
CA PHE A 188 2.13 15.40 -3.00
C PHE A 188 2.29 14.00 -2.39
N TYR A 189 1.61 13.74 -1.27
CA TYR A 189 1.69 12.46 -0.57
C TYR A 189 1.12 11.31 -1.41
N VAL A 190 -0.06 11.50 -2.02
CA VAL A 190 -0.68 10.48 -2.88
C VAL A 190 0.20 10.13 -4.07
N ASN A 191 0.81 11.13 -4.73
CA ASN A 191 1.71 10.89 -5.85
C ASN A 191 2.97 10.15 -5.41
N PHE A 192 3.58 10.54 -4.29
CA PHE A 192 4.72 9.82 -3.72
C PHE A 192 4.35 8.37 -3.41
N PHE A 193 3.27 8.12 -2.68
CA PHE A 193 2.87 6.77 -2.33
C PHE A 193 2.61 5.93 -3.59
N ARG A 194 1.86 6.44 -4.57
CA ARG A 194 1.64 5.74 -5.84
C ARG A 194 2.94 5.44 -6.59
N SER A 195 3.93 6.32 -6.51
CA SER A 195 5.23 6.11 -7.16
C SER A 195 5.98 4.90 -6.61
N LEU A 196 5.80 4.53 -5.33
CA LEU A 196 6.47 3.39 -4.69
C LEU A 196 6.18 2.07 -5.42
N LYS A 197 4.94 1.88 -5.88
CA LYS A 197 4.52 0.69 -6.64
C LYS A 197 4.47 0.93 -8.16
N GLY A 198 4.79 2.14 -8.61
CA GLY A 198 4.58 2.60 -9.97
C GLY A 198 3.14 3.08 -10.19
N SER A 199 2.99 4.20 -10.89
CA SER A 199 1.71 4.90 -11.11
C SER A 199 0.63 4.04 -11.77
N ARG A 200 1.03 3.01 -12.52
CA ARG A 200 0.11 2.05 -13.12
C ARG A 200 -0.45 1.10 -12.07
N ASN A 201 0.34 0.60 -11.11
CA ASN A 201 -0.07 -0.42 -10.14
C ASN A 201 -0.90 0.10 -8.96
N ALA A 202 -1.95 0.88 -9.23
CA ALA A 202 -2.80 1.48 -8.21
C ALA A 202 -3.46 0.45 -7.26
N ASP A 203 -3.66 -0.79 -7.71
CA ASP A 203 -4.19 -1.87 -6.87
C ASP A 203 -3.15 -2.52 -5.94
N LEU A 204 -1.86 -2.19 -6.08
CA LEU A 204 -0.79 -2.62 -5.17
C LEU A 204 -0.57 -1.65 -4.02
N ILE A 205 -1.28 -0.53 -3.98
CA ILE A 205 -1.15 0.42 -2.89
C ILE A 205 -2.49 0.91 -2.38
N ARG A 206 -2.66 0.92 -1.06
CA ARG A 206 -3.86 1.40 -0.40
C ARG A 206 -3.50 2.26 0.81
N ALA A 207 -4.38 3.17 1.14
CA ALA A 207 -4.31 3.95 2.37
C ALA A 207 -5.68 3.94 3.04
N SER A 208 -5.79 3.44 4.26
CA SER A 208 -7.01 3.45 5.06
C SER A 208 -6.86 4.38 6.26
N GLY A 209 -7.97 4.87 6.81
CA GLY A 209 -7.98 5.81 7.91
C GLY A 209 -9.02 5.46 8.97
N ILE A 210 -8.61 5.50 10.23
CA ILE A 210 -9.49 5.62 11.39
C ILE A 210 -9.24 7.01 11.96
N GLY A 211 -10.05 7.98 11.52
CA GLY A 211 -9.75 9.43 11.68
C GLY A 211 -10.83 10.20 12.44
N PRO A 212 -10.62 11.48 12.75
CA PRO A 212 -11.56 12.29 13.55
C PRO A 212 -12.81 12.74 12.79
N SER A 213 -12.72 12.79 11.46
CA SER A 213 -13.71 13.48 10.65
C SER A 213 -14.94 12.61 10.43
N LYS A 214 -16.11 13.14 10.73
CA LYS A 214 -17.39 12.47 10.48
C LYS A 214 -17.75 12.57 8.99
N ILE A 215 -18.07 11.42 8.37
CA ILE A 215 -18.47 11.36 6.96
C ILE A 215 -19.98 11.25 6.86
N THR A 216 -20.59 12.17 6.11
CA THR A 216 -22.03 12.19 5.84
C THR A 216 -22.25 12.09 4.34
N ASN A 217 -22.99 11.07 3.87
CA ASN A 217 -23.26 10.84 2.44
C ASN A 217 -22.01 10.83 1.56
N GLY A 218 -20.90 10.25 2.05
CA GLY A 218 -19.63 10.19 1.30
C GLY A 218 -18.90 11.54 1.18
N THR A 219 -19.31 12.53 1.97
CA THR A 219 -18.70 13.86 2.04
C THR A 219 -18.23 14.16 3.45
N CYS A 220 -17.20 15.00 3.57
CA CYS A 220 -16.67 15.45 4.83
C CYS A 220 -16.67 16.98 4.88
N SER A 221 -16.90 17.57 6.06
CA SER A 221 -16.82 19.01 6.28
C SER A 221 -15.48 19.39 6.90
N GLY A 222 -14.78 20.37 6.33
CA GLY A 222 -13.48 20.83 6.82
C GLY A 222 -12.30 20.08 6.21
N SER A 223 -11.14 20.14 6.88
CA SER A 223 -9.92 19.44 6.45
C SER A 223 -10.02 17.96 6.84
N CYS A 224 -10.27 17.07 5.87
CA CYS A 224 -10.47 15.64 6.12
C CYS A 224 -9.44 14.79 5.38
N ARG A 225 -8.17 15.12 5.58
CA ARG A 225 -7.05 14.61 4.77
C ARG A 225 -6.94 13.08 4.80
N TYR A 226 -7.15 12.43 5.95
CA TYR A 226 -7.17 10.96 6.02
C TYR A 226 -8.30 10.36 5.18
N PHE A 227 -9.50 10.93 5.22
CA PHE A 227 -10.62 10.48 4.39
C PHE A 227 -10.33 10.66 2.89
N GLU A 228 -9.80 11.83 2.51
CA GLU A 228 -9.48 12.14 1.12
C GLU A 228 -8.38 11.22 0.55
N VAL A 229 -7.32 10.98 1.32
CA VAL A 229 -6.27 10.02 0.97
C VAL A 229 -6.87 8.62 0.83
N SER A 230 -7.71 8.19 1.78
CA SER A 230 -8.36 6.88 1.69
C SER A 230 -9.24 6.72 0.47
N LYS A 231 -10.01 7.76 0.12
CA LYS A 231 -10.83 7.78 -1.10
C LYS A 231 -9.98 7.68 -2.36
N GLN A 232 -8.89 8.47 -2.46
CA GLN A 232 -8.01 8.48 -3.64
C GLN A 232 -7.19 7.19 -3.80
N MET A 233 -6.95 6.46 -2.71
CA MET A 233 -6.14 5.25 -2.68
C MET A 233 -6.96 3.98 -2.47
N LYS A 234 -8.27 4.01 -2.76
CA LYS A 234 -9.18 2.86 -2.68
C LYS A 234 -9.11 2.12 -1.33
N GLY A 235 -8.88 2.84 -0.24
CA GLY A 235 -8.88 2.31 1.11
C GLY A 235 -10.21 2.54 1.83
N ILE A 236 -10.21 2.22 3.12
CA ILE A 236 -11.39 2.32 3.98
C ILE A 236 -11.19 3.46 4.94
N TYR A 237 -12.25 4.25 5.15
CA TYR A 237 -12.27 5.29 6.17
C TYR A 237 -13.38 5.05 7.17
N GLN A 238 -13.08 5.23 8.46
CA GLN A 238 -14.05 5.21 9.55
C GLN A 238 -13.74 6.31 10.56
N GLU A 239 -14.77 6.93 11.14
CA GLU A 239 -14.59 7.84 12.27
C GLU A 239 -14.09 7.08 13.52
N ILE A 240 -13.05 7.58 14.18
CA ILE A 240 -12.37 6.95 15.32
C ILE A 240 -13.29 6.74 16.54
N ARG A 241 -14.28 7.62 16.71
CA ARG A 241 -15.31 7.53 17.76
C ARG A 241 -16.32 6.40 17.54
N SER A 242 -16.29 5.73 16.40
CA SER A 242 -17.14 4.58 16.12
C SER A 242 -16.94 3.47 17.14
N THR A 243 -18.02 2.82 17.55
CA THR A 243 -17.95 1.62 18.41
C THR A 243 -17.59 0.35 17.64
N ASN A 244 -17.62 0.39 16.29
CA ASN A 244 -17.45 -0.77 15.41
C ASN A 244 -16.00 -1.03 14.99
N TRP A 245 -15.03 -0.87 15.89
CA TRP A 245 -13.59 -1.09 15.61
C TRP A 245 -13.31 -2.48 15.06
N LYS A 246 -13.92 -3.53 15.62
CA LYS A 246 -13.74 -4.91 15.15
C LYS A 246 -14.12 -5.08 13.67
N GLN A 247 -15.26 -4.53 13.25
CA GLN A 247 -15.71 -4.60 11.86
C GLN A 247 -14.82 -3.74 10.95
N THR A 248 -14.41 -2.57 11.42
CA THR A 248 -13.51 -1.68 10.70
C THR A 248 -12.18 -2.35 10.42
N MET A 249 -11.56 -2.94 11.44
CA MET A 249 -10.31 -3.71 11.31
C MET A 249 -10.48 -4.93 10.39
N THR A 250 -11.64 -5.60 10.43
CA THR A 250 -11.97 -6.70 9.52
C THR A 250 -12.03 -6.23 8.06
N ASN A 251 -12.66 -5.08 7.81
CA ASN A 251 -12.74 -4.51 6.46
C ASN A 251 -11.36 -4.10 5.96
N ILE A 252 -10.56 -3.43 6.79
CA ILE A 252 -9.18 -3.02 6.44
C ILE A 252 -8.31 -4.25 6.18
N ALA A 253 -8.41 -5.30 7.00
CA ALA A 253 -7.70 -6.56 6.78
C ALA A 253 -8.07 -7.18 5.43
N SER A 254 -9.37 -7.30 5.13
CA SER A 254 -9.86 -7.85 3.87
C SER A 254 -9.37 -7.06 2.65
N ALA A 255 -9.33 -5.73 2.75
CA ALA A 255 -8.82 -4.87 1.68
C ALA A 255 -7.29 -4.92 1.54
N SER A 256 -6.56 -5.13 2.64
CA SER A 256 -5.10 -5.15 2.66
C SER A 256 -4.52 -6.50 2.23
N PHE A 257 -5.17 -7.61 2.59
CA PHE A 257 -4.68 -8.97 2.34
C PHE A 257 -5.25 -9.63 1.06
N GLY A 258 -5.95 -8.87 0.23
CA GLY A 258 -6.56 -9.36 -0.99
C GLY A 258 -5.55 -9.79 -2.07
N TYR A 259 -5.96 -10.74 -2.90
CA TYR A 259 -5.25 -11.08 -4.13
C TYR A 259 -5.29 -9.93 -5.14
N ARG A 260 -4.33 -9.90 -6.06
CA ARG A 260 -4.29 -8.90 -7.13
C ARG A 260 -5.53 -9.04 -8.01
N SER A 261 -6.28 -7.95 -8.15
CA SER A 261 -7.44 -7.83 -9.03
C SER A 261 -7.08 -7.29 -10.41
N GLN A 262 -5.98 -6.54 -10.55
CA GLN A 262 -5.64 -5.81 -11.77
C GLN A 262 -4.31 -6.27 -12.37
N PHE A 263 -4.27 -6.35 -13.69
CA PHE A 263 -3.12 -6.80 -14.47
C PHE A 263 -2.90 -5.87 -15.68
N PHE A 264 -1.71 -5.28 -15.79
CA PHE A 264 -1.35 -4.31 -16.82
C PHE A 264 -0.91 -4.99 -18.09
N LEU A 265 -1.53 -4.61 -19.20
CA LEU A 265 -1.19 -5.14 -20.51
C LEU A 265 0.11 -4.50 -21.01
N SER A 266 0.92 -5.30 -21.70
CA SER A 266 2.21 -4.88 -22.26
C SER A 266 2.04 -3.86 -23.40
N ARG A 267 0.97 -3.98 -24.18
CA ARG A 267 0.60 -3.07 -25.29
C ARG A 267 -0.83 -2.57 -25.10
N LYS A 268 -1.16 -1.40 -25.68
CA LYS A 268 -2.53 -0.88 -25.65
C LYS A 268 -3.45 -1.81 -26.44
N ALA A 269 -4.54 -2.26 -25.84
CA ALA A 269 -5.46 -3.20 -26.48
C ALA A 269 -6.61 -2.48 -27.20
N ALA A 270 -7.03 -3.02 -28.36
CA ALA A 270 -8.33 -2.69 -28.93
C ALA A 270 -9.40 -3.38 -28.09
N ALA A 271 -10.22 -2.62 -27.35
CA ALA A 271 -11.10 -3.15 -26.31
C ALA A 271 -11.95 -4.35 -26.75
N ALA A 272 -12.60 -4.27 -27.92
CA ALA A 272 -13.46 -5.33 -28.46
C ALA A 272 -12.74 -6.63 -28.86
N SER A 273 -11.40 -6.65 -28.85
CA SER A 273 -10.59 -7.83 -29.20
C SER A 273 -10.12 -8.64 -27.99
N LEU A 274 -10.34 -8.13 -26.78
CA LEU A 274 -9.84 -8.74 -25.55
C LEU A 274 -10.54 -10.07 -25.25
N SER A 275 -9.74 -11.09 -24.99
CA SER A 275 -10.17 -12.39 -24.48
C SER A 275 -9.31 -12.78 -23.29
N VAL A 276 -9.93 -12.93 -22.13
CA VAL A 276 -9.25 -13.32 -20.88
C VAL A 276 -9.56 -14.75 -20.52
N LYS A 277 -8.51 -15.53 -20.22
CA LYS A 277 -8.62 -16.87 -19.64
C LYS A 277 -7.94 -16.94 -18.29
N VAL A 278 -8.57 -17.61 -17.33
CA VAL A 278 -7.99 -17.96 -16.03
C VAL A 278 -7.90 -19.47 -15.95
N ASN A 279 -6.68 -20.00 -15.78
CA ASN A 279 -6.40 -21.44 -15.81
C ASN A 279 -6.97 -22.14 -17.06
N GLY A 280 -6.94 -21.45 -18.20
CA GLY A 280 -7.46 -21.95 -19.48
C GLY A 280 -8.97 -21.77 -19.69
N VAL A 281 -9.73 -21.42 -18.65
CA VAL A 281 -11.18 -21.17 -18.73
C VAL A 281 -11.44 -19.71 -19.09
N VAL A 282 -12.29 -19.48 -20.10
CA VAL A 282 -12.68 -18.11 -20.52
C VAL A 282 -13.50 -17.45 -19.42
N VAL A 283 -13.13 -16.22 -19.06
CA VAL A 283 -13.90 -15.37 -18.14
C VAL A 283 -14.56 -14.26 -18.95
N ILE A 284 -15.84 -14.01 -18.70
CA ILE A 284 -16.61 -12.99 -19.41
C ILE A 284 -16.18 -11.56 -19.01
N GLU A 285 -16.32 -10.63 -19.94
CA GLU A 285 -16.22 -9.21 -19.63
C GLU A 285 -17.52 -8.76 -18.97
N ASP A 286 -17.49 -8.50 -17.66
CA ASP A 286 -18.65 -8.06 -16.87
C ASP A 286 -18.19 -7.33 -15.60
N PRO A 287 -18.76 -6.15 -15.26
CA PRO A 287 -18.39 -5.37 -14.08
C PRO A 287 -18.56 -6.10 -12.73
N ARG A 288 -19.48 -7.05 -12.65
CA ARG A 288 -19.92 -7.67 -11.39
C ARG A 288 -19.45 -9.12 -11.26
N ASN A 289 -19.45 -9.83 -12.39
CA ASN A 289 -19.25 -11.28 -12.47
C ASN A 289 -18.14 -11.66 -13.46
N GLY A 290 -17.26 -10.73 -13.81
CA GLY A 290 -16.20 -10.95 -14.79
C GLY A 290 -14.99 -10.05 -14.56
N TRP A 291 -14.35 -9.69 -15.67
CA TRP A 291 -13.31 -8.67 -15.74
C TRP A 291 -13.80 -7.44 -16.51
N GLN A 292 -13.08 -6.32 -16.39
CA GLN A 292 -13.26 -5.12 -17.20
C GLN A 292 -11.92 -4.60 -17.70
N TYR A 293 -11.90 -3.98 -18.88
CA TYR A 293 -10.74 -3.26 -19.38
C TYR A 293 -10.81 -1.76 -19.05
N ASP A 294 -9.70 -1.23 -18.52
CA ASP A 294 -9.48 0.20 -18.35
C ASP A 294 -8.48 0.69 -19.42
N PRO A 295 -8.94 1.46 -20.43
CA PRO A 295 -8.07 1.97 -21.49
C PRO A 295 -7.14 3.12 -21.04
N VAL A 296 -7.44 3.78 -19.91
CA VAL A 296 -6.61 4.87 -19.36
C VAL A 296 -5.34 4.28 -18.74
N THR A 297 -5.50 3.22 -17.94
CA THR A 297 -4.37 2.56 -17.29
C THR A 297 -3.79 1.39 -18.10
N ASN A 298 -4.44 1.02 -19.20
CA ASN A 298 -4.13 -0.14 -20.03
C ASN A 298 -4.04 -1.45 -19.23
N SER A 299 -5.13 -1.82 -18.58
CA SER A 299 -5.17 -2.97 -17.69
C SER A 299 -6.52 -3.66 -17.68
N ILE A 300 -6.55 -4.94 -17.35
CA ILE A 300 -7.78 -5.63 -16.98
C ILE A 300 -7.92 -5.69 -15.45
N SER A 301 -9.15 -5.62 -14.95
CA SER A 301 -9.49 -5.73 -13.53
C SER A 301 -10.61 -6.73 -13.31
N PHE A 302 -10.41 -7.68 -12.40
CA PHE A 302 -11.42 -8.66 -12.01
C PHE A 302 -12.33 -8.11 -10.90
N SER A 303 -13.63 -8.41 -11.02
CA SER A 303 -14.61 -8.18 -9.96
C SER A 303 -14.30 -9.02 -8.71
N LYS A 304 -14.78 -8.58 -7.54
CA LYS A 304 -14.48 -9.21 -6.24
C LYS A 304 -14.84 -10.71 -6.19
N GLY A 305 -15.89 -11.12 -6.90
CA GLY A 305 -16.34 -12.51 -6.97
C GLY A 305 -15.59 -13.39 -7.98
N GLN A 306 -14.77 -12.79 -8.85
CA GLN A 306 -14.02 -13.47 -9.92
C GLN A 306 -12.50 -13.27 -9.80
N LEU A 307 -12.01 -12.95 -8.60
CA LEU A 307 -10.57 -12.82 -8.39
C LEU A 307 -9.87 -14.12 -8.80
N PRO A 308 -8.79 -14.06 -9.62
CA PRO A 308 -8.05 -15.25 -9.99
C PRO A 308 -7.55 -15.97 -8.73
N PRO A 309 -7.76 -17.30 -8.62
CA PRO A 309 -7.39 -18.05 -7.43
C PRO A 309 -5.86 -18.09 -7.23
N PRO A 310 -5.39 -18.49 -6.04
CA PRO A 310 -3.96 -18.55 -5.75
C PRO A 310 -3.24 -19.44 -6.77
N GLY A 311 -2.10 -18.98 -7.28
CA GLY A 311 -1.30 -19.72 -8.29
C GLY A 311 -1.89 -19.72 -9.71
N ALA A 312 -3.03 -19.07 -9.93
CA ALA A 312 -3.69 -19.05 -11.24
C ALA A 312 -2.83 -18.43 -12.33
N THR A 313 -3.01 -18.94 -13.54
CA THR A 313 -2.44 -18.36 -14.76
C THR A 313 -3.51 -17.55 -15.47
N ILE A 314 -3.29 -16.25 -15.61
CA ILE A 314 -4.16 -15.35 -16.36
C ILE A 314 -3.53 -15.15 -17.73
N GLN A 315 -4.29 -15.41 -18.79
CA GLN A 315 -3.85 -15.24 -20.17
C GLN A 315 -4.77 -14.23 -20.83
N VAL A 316 -4.20 -13.17 -21.38
CA VAL A 316 -4.95 -12.11 -22.06
C VAL A 316 -4.49 -12.06 -23.50
N ALA A 317 -5.38 -12.42 -24.43
CA ALA A 317 -5.16 -12.31 -25.86
C ALA A 317 -5.92 -11.08 -26.39
N TYR A 318 -5.29 -10.29 -27.24
CA TYR A 318 -5.87 -9.08 -27.81
C TYR A 318 -5.15 -8.66 -29.08
N LYS A 319 -5.80 -7.79 -29.85
CA LYS A 319 -5.15 -7.00 -30.89
C LYS A 319 -4.62 -5.70 -30.27
N ALA A 320 -3.33 -5.48 -30.40
CA ALA A 320 -2.68 -4.25 -29.98
C ALA A 320 -3.06 -3.11 -30.93
N VAL A 321 -3.37 -1.95 -30.37
CA VAL A 321 -3.54 -0.73 -31.14
C VAL A 321 -2.16 -0.28 -31.60
N CYS A 322 -1.91 -0.35 -32.91
CA CYS A 322 -0.76 0.31 -33.52
C CYS A 322 -1.04 1.82 -33.49
N LEU A 323 -0.34 2.52 -32.60
CA LEU A 323 -0.32 3.98 -32.63
C LEU A 323 0.66 4.39 -33.74
N PRO A 324 0.27 5.32 -34.63
CA PRO A 324 1.15 5.85 -35.67
C PRO A 324 2.36 6.59 -35.07
#